data_AF-A0A0B7BT41-F1
#
_entry.id   AF-A0A0B7BT41-F1
#
_cell.length_a   1.000
_cell.length_b   1.000
_cell.length_c   1.000
_cell.angle_alpha   90.00
_cell.angle_beta   90.00
_cell.angle_gamma   90.00
#
_symmetry.space_group_name_H-M   'P 1'
#
loop_
_entity.id
_entity.type
_entity.pdbx_description
1 polymer ?
#
loop_
_entity_poly.entity_id
_entity_poly.type
_entity_poly.pdbx_seq_one_letter_code
_entity_poly.pdbx_strand_id
1 'polypeptide(L)'
;TIPDHWTPDNSLYVLPSGPVERFVKFLDMEGHTAEQLAQSLLDFLKENGIDIKDCRGQSYDNASNMSGKYNGLQAHIKDAEYIPCFAHSLNLVAKCAAECCIEASIFSNFVESLYTFFSASTYRWGILTKALEDTGSKLPTLKRLSDTRWSSRADATKALLCGFTIIKQVLDDISNNMDQKVECRNQAYGLVLEMSKLETGIVTILWNGILE
;
A
#
# COMPACT_ATOMS: atom_id res chain seq x y z
N THR A 1 14.25 6.25 -24.61
CA THR A 1 14.17 6.07 -26.07
C THR A 1 13.37 4.82 -26.31
N ILE A 2 12.21 4.92 -26.96
CA ILE A 2 11.45 3.74 -27.39
C ILE A 2 12.37 3.03 -28.39
N PRO A 3 12.66 1.74 -28.23
CA PRO A 3 13.61 1.10 -29.11
C PRO A 3 13.00 0.90 -30.51
N ASP A 4 13.82 1.06 -31.55
CA ASP A 4 13.49 1.22 -32.98
C ASP A 4 12.75 0.02 -33.65
N HIS A 5 12.11 -0.86 -32.89
CA HIS A 5 11.45 -2.07 -33.39
C HIS A 5 9.92 -2.02 -33.38
N TRP A 6 9.33 -0.81 -33.34
CA TRP A 6 7.90 -0.61 -33.60
C TRP A 6 7.62 -0.73 -35.11
N THR A 7 7.65 -1.96 -35.63
CA THR A 7 7.06 -2.29 -36.93
C THR A 7 5.65 -2.84 -36.71
N PRO A 8 4.71 -2.65 -37.65
CA PRO A 8 3.34 -3.18 -37.54
C PRO A 8 3.27 -4.68 -37.21
N ASP A 9 4.26 -5.47 -37.63
CA ASP A 9 4.38 -6.91 -37.35
C ASP A 9 4.86 -7.25 -35.91
N ASN A 10 5.46 -6.30 -35.19
CA ASN A 10 5.94 -6.49 -33.81
C ASN A 10 5.01 -5.87 -32.75
N SER A 11 3.80 -5.47 -33.16
CA SER A 11 2.71 -4.95 -32.31
C SER A 11 1.96 -6.04 -31.54
N LEU A 12 2.37 -7.30 -31.67
CA LEU A 12 1.74 -8.44 -31.01
C LEU A 12 1.96 -8.40 -29.49
N TYR A 13 0.92 -8.00 -28.76
CA TYR A 13 0.81 -8.12 -27.30
C TYR A 13 0.74 -9.59 -26.84
N VAL A 14 0.54 -10.53 -27.76
CA VAL A 14 0.51 -11.98 -27.51
C VAL A 14 1.44 -12.67 -28.51
N LEU A 15 2.54 -13.22 -28.01
CA LEU A 15 3.42 -14.09 -28.77
C LEU A 15 2.93 -15.54 -28.66
N PRO A 16 3.42 -16.47 -29.50
CA PRO A 16 3.14 -17.91 -29.33
C PRO A 16 3.51 -18.45 -27.94
N SER A 17 4.43 -17.80 -27.24
CA SER A 17 4.83 -18.11 -25.86
C SER A 17 3.91 -17.53 -24.78
N GLY A 18 2.91 -16.73 -25.16
CA GLY A 18 1.96 -16.08 -24.25
C GLY A 18 1.96 -14.54 -24.34
N PRO A 19 1.19 -13.88 -23.45
CA PRO A 19 1.12 -12.42 -23.40
C PRO A 19 2.47 -11.81 -23.03
N VAL A 20 2.78 -10.65 -23.60
CA VAL A 20 4.00 -9.89 -23.33
C VAL A 20 3.63 -8.53 -22.76
N GLU A 21 4.12 -8.25 -21.56
CA GLU A 21 3.96 -6.95 -20.90
C GLU A 21 5.19 -6.06 -21.16
N ARG A 22 4.95 -4.81 -21.54
CA ARG A 22 6.02 -3.81 -21.75
C ARG A 22 5.63 -2.50 -21.10
N PHE A 23 6.48 -2.01 -20.20
CA PHE A 23 6.40 -0.63 -19.74
C PHE A 23 6.72 0.32 -20.89
N VAL A 24 5.89 1.33 -21.08
CA VAL A 24 6.04 2.27 -22.21
C VAL A 24 6.63 3.59 -21.74
N LYS A 25 5.94 4.31 -20.84
CA LYS A 25 6.34 5.66 -20.41
C LYS A 25 5.57 6.12 -19.16
N PHE A 26 6.16 7.04 -18.40
CA PHE A 26 5.44 7.92 -17.47
C PHE A 26 5.05 9.23 -18.18
N LEU A 27 3.77 9.59 -18.12
CA LEU A 27 3.27 10.86 -18.64
C LEU A 27 3.13 11.86 -17.49
N ASP A 28 3.76 13.03 -17.63
CA ASP A 28 3.52 14.15 -16.73
C ASP A 28 2.17 14.75 -17.06
N MET A 29 1.27 14.75 -16.06
CA MET A 29 -0.10 15.23 -16.20
C MET A 29 -0.25 16.56 -15.46
N GLU A 30 -0.70 17.61 -16.15
CA GLU A 30 -0.99 18.91 -15.52
C GLU A 30 -2.36 18.93 -14.80
N GLY A 31 -3.22 17.94 -15.05
CA GLY A 31 -4.54 17.84 -14.43
C GLY A 31 -5.06 16.41 -14.26
N HIS A 32 -6.11 16.26 -13.46
CA HIS A 32 -6.64 14.96 -12.99
C HIS A 32 -8.09 14.69 -13.45
N THR A 33 -8.63 15.51 -14.35
CA THR A 33 -9.95 15.23 -14.92
C THR A 33 -9.86 14.09 -15.94
N ALA A 34 -10.95 13.35 -16.12
CA ALA A 34 -11.02 12.27 -17.10
C ALA A 34 -10.70 12.73 -18.52
N GLU A 35 -11.17 13.92 -18.90
CA GLU A 35 -10.95 14.52 -20.21
C GLU A 35 -9.47 14.83 -20.45
N GLN A 36 -8.79 15.42 -19.46
CA GLN A 36 -7.35 15.71 -19.56
C GLN A 36 -6.55 14.41 -19.66
N LEU A 37 -6.88 13.40 -18.84
CA LEU A 37 -6.25 12.07 -18.89
C LEU A 37 -6.44 11.41 -20.26
N ALA A 38 -7.66 11.49 -20.82
CA ALA A 38 -7.96 10.93 -22.13
C ALA A 38 -7.17 11.63 -23.24
N GLN A 39 -7.14 12.97 -23.20
CA GLN A 39 -6.42 13.77 -24.18
C GLN A 39 -4.91 13.45 -24.16
N SER A 40 -4.29 13.45 -22.98
CA SER A 40 -2.87 13.11 -22.85
C SER A 40 -2.54 11.69 -23.31
N LEU A 41 -3.43 10.71 -23.04
CA LEU A 41 -3.26 9.35 -23.54
C LEU A 41 -3.37 9.29 -25.07
N LEU A 42 -4.38 9.93 -25.66
CA LEU A 42 -4.60 9.93 -27.11
C LEU A 42 -3.50 10.64 -27.86
N ASP A 43 -3.01 11.78 -27.34
CA ASP A 43 -1.87 12.50 -27.91
C ASP A 43 -0.61 11.65 -27.85
N PHE A 44 -0.35 10.99 -26.70
CA PHE A 44 0.76 10.06 -26.56
C PHE A 44 0.70 8.92 -27.60
N LEU A 45 -0.46 8.26 -27.75
CA LEU A 45 -0.62 7.17 -28.71
C LEU A 45 -0.39 7.66 -30.15
N LYS A 46 -0.96 8.81 -30.50
CA LYS A 46 -0.81 9.42 -31.82
C LYS A 46 0.63 9.80 -32.14
N GLU A 47 1.35 10.42 -31.20
CA GLU A 47 2.76 10.80 -31.34
C GLU A 47 3.67 9.59 -31.56
N ASN A 48 3.27 8.42 -31.06
CA ASN A 48 4.01 7.17 -31.18
C ASN A 48 3.48 6.25 -32.29
N GLY A 49 2.55 6.73 -33.12
CA GLY A 49 1.99 5.96 -34.24
C GLY A 49 1.18 4.72 -33.82
N ILE A 50 0.63 4.73 -32.60
CA ILE A 50 -0.20 3.65 -32.06
C ILE A 50 -1.67 4.01 -32.33
N ASP A 51 -2.36 3.23 -33.16
CA ASP A 51 -3.79 3.45 -33.41
C ASP A 51 -4.61 2.98 -32.21
N ILE A 52 -5.40 3.88 -31.62
CA ILE A 52 -6.29 3.55 -30.51
C ILE A 52 -7.33 2.48 -30.90
N LYS A 53 -7.64 2.32 -32.19
CA LYS A 53 -8.56 1.28 -32.69
C LYS A 53 -8.03 -0.14 -32.52
N ASP A 54 -6.72 -0.29 -32.33
CA ASP A 54 -6.08 -1.56 -32.02
C ASP A 54 -6.10 -1.87 -30.51
N CYS A 55 -6.47 -0.90 -29.68
CA CYS A 55 -6.70 -1.11 -28.26
C CYS A 55 -7.94 -1.98 -28.07
N ARG A 56 -7.79 -3.13 -27.41
CA ARG A 56 -8.89 -4.06 -27.11
C ARG A 56 -9.37 -4.00 -25.67
N GLY A 57 -8.51 -3.57 -24.76
CA GLY A 57 -8.82 -3.52 -23.35
C GLY A 57 -8.14 -2.34 -22.67
N GLN A 58 -8.81 -1.80 -21.66
CA GLN A 58 -8.31 -0.75 -20.80
C GLN A 58 -8.56 -1.12 -19.34
N SER A 59 -7.60 -0.88 -18.46
CA SER A 59 -7.74 -1.19 -17.04
C SER A 59 -7.11 -0.11 -16.18
N TYR A 60 -7.88 0.37 -15.20
CA TYR A 60 -7.50 1.43 -14.27
C TYR A 60 -8.12 1.15 -12.90
N ASP A 61 -7.75 1.94 -11.88
CA ASP A 61 -8.46 1.92 -10.61
C ASP A 61 -9.94 2.30 -10.75
N ASN A 62 -10.72 2.09 -9.68
CA ASN A 62 -12.16 2.32 -9.68
C ASN A 62 -12.52 3.76 -9.25
N ALA A 63 -11.58 4.71 -9.31
CA ALA A 63 -11.88 6.10 -9.01
C ALA A 63 -12.85 6.67 -10.07
N SER A 64 -13.72 7.59 -9.68
CA SER A 64 -14.79 8.10 -10.55
C SER A 64 -14.29 8.76 -11.83
N ASN A 65 -13.11 9.39 -11.80
CA ASN A 65 -12.46 9.99 -12.97
C ASN A 65 -11.83 8.93 -13.90
N MET A 66 -11.61 7.70 -13.45
CA MET A 66 -11.09 6.59 -14.26
C MET A 66 -12.24 5.70 -14.75
N SER A 67 -13.06 5.21 -13.82
CA SER A 67 -14.10 4.21 -14.04
C SER A 67 -15.52 4.80 -14.16
N GLY A 68 -15.67 6.12 -14.26
CA GLY A 68 -16.96 6.75 -14.47
C GLY A 68 -17.59 6.38 -15.82
N LYS A 69 -18.82 5.88 -15.82
CA LYS A 69 -19.54 5.47 -17.04
C LYS A 69 -19.77 6.60 -18.04
N TYR A 70 -19.92 7.83 -17.54
CA TYR A 70 -20.27 8.99 -18.36
C TYR A 70 -19.11 9.97 -18.53
N ASN A 71 -18.37 10.22 -17.45
CA ASN A 71 -17.31 11.24 -17.39
C ASN A 71 -16.00 10.67 -16.83
N GLY A 72 -15.82 9.35 -16.86
CA GLY A 72 -14.55 8.72 -16.50
C GLY A 72 -13.71 8.48 -17.74
N LEU A 73 -12.41 8.26 -17.57
CA LEU A 73 -11.48 7.94 -18.66
C LEU A 73 -12.02 6.80 -19.55
N GLN A 74 -12.64 5.79 -18.94
CA GLN A 74 -13.26 4.68 -19.69
C GLN A 74 -14.32 5.14 -20.71
N ALA A 75 -15.05 6.22 -20.43
CA ALA A 75 -16.10 6.72 -21.32
C ALA A 75 -15.52 7.46 -22.54
N HIS A 76 -14.27 7.95 -22.42
CA HIS A 76 -13.56 8.61 -23.51
C HIS A 76 -12.83 7.62 -24.43
N ILE A 77 -12.43 6.45 -23.93
CA ILE A 77 -11.80 5.38 -24.71
C ILE A 77 -12.84 4.32 -25.08
N LYS A 78 -13.65 4.58 -26.13
CA LYS A 78 -14.85 3.78 -26.41
C LYS A 78 -14.60 2.45 -27.12
N ASP A 79 -13.50 2.34 -27.85
CA ASP A 79 -13.21 1.17 -28.71
C ASP A 79 -12.48 0.03 -27.96
N ALA A 80 -12.28 0.18 -26.64
CA ALA A 80 -11.63 -0.80 -25.77
C ALA A 80 -12.52 -1.18 -24.58
N GLU A 81 -12.57 -2.46 -24.24
CA GLU A 81 -13.34 -2.95 -23.11
C GLU A 81 -12.70 -2.53 -21.78
N TYR A 82 -13.49 -1.90 -20.90
CA TYR A 82 -13.01 -1.54 -19.58
C TYR A 82 -13.07 -2.71 -18.61
N ILE A 83 -11.91 -3.04 -18.06
CA ILE A 83 -11.72 -4.06 -17.04
C ILE A 83 -11.32 -3.35 -15.73
N PRO A 84 -12.16 -3.36 -14.69
CA PRO A 84 -11.83 -2.71 -13.43
C PRO A 84 -10.61 -3.37 -12.78
N CYS A 85 -9.79 -2.59 -12.09
CA CYS A 85 -8.61 -3.10 -11.42
C CYS A 85 -9.01 -4.09 -10.32
N PHE A 86 -8.74 -5.38 -10.57
CA PHE A 86 -9.05 -6.45 -9.63
C PHE A 86 -8.35 -6.24 -8.28
N ALA A 87 -7.09 -5.78 -8.29
CA ALA A 87 -6.33 -5.49 -7.07
C ALA A 87 -7.02 -4.42 -6.22
N HIS A 88 -7.55 -3.36 -6.83
CA HIS A 88 -8.29 -2.31 -6.12
C HIS A 88 -9.63 -2.83 -5.57
N SER A 89 -10.37 -3.61 -6.36
CA SER A 89 -11.61 -4.25 -5.92
C SER A 89 -11.38 -5.18 -4.73
N LEU A 90 -10.36 -6.03 -4.79
CA LEU A 90 -9.98 -6.92 -3.70
C LEU A 90 -9.56 -6.14 -2.44
N ASN A 91 -8.79 -5.07 -2.63
CA ASN A 91 -8.40 -4.16 -1.56
C ASN A 91 -9.61 -3.57 -0.81
N LEU A 92 -10.64 -3.13 -1.55
CA LEU A 92 -11.88 -2.62 -0.97
C LEU A 92 -12.65 -3.69 -0.20
N VAL A 93 -12.80 -4.89 -0.78
CA VAL A 93 -13.49 -6.00 -0.11
C VAL A 93 -12.79 -6.38 1.19
N ALA A 94 -11.46 -6.55 1.16
CA ALA A 94 -10.68 -6.90 2.34
C ALA A 94 -10.76 -5.82 3.42
N LYS A 95 -10.69 -4.54 3.03
CA LYS A 95 -10.87 -3.41 3.93
C LYS A 95 -12.25 -3.43 4.60
N CYS A 96 -13.32 -3.50 3.81
CA CYS A 96 -14.68 -3.51 4.35
C CYS A 96 -14.94 -4.74 5.25
N ALA A 97 -14.41 -5.90 4.90
CA ALA A 97 -14.55 -7.13 5.69
C ALA A 97 -13.83 -7.04 7.04
N ALA A 98 -12.69 -6.37 7.12
CA ALA A 98 -12.02 -6.16 8.39
C ALA A 98 -12.65 -5.03 9.20
N GLU A 99 -13.08 -3.94 8.56
CA GLU A 99 -13.74 -2.81 9.24
C GLU A 99 -15.11 -3.16 9.80
N CYS A 100 -15.76 -4.24 9.33
CA CYS A 100 -17.00 -4.73 9.95
C CYS A 100 -16.77 -5.48 11.27
N CYS A 101 -15.52 -5.86 11.57
CA CYS A 101 -15.13 -6.48 12.83
C CYS A 101 -14.46 -5.44 13.75
N ILE A 102 -15.06 -5.21 14.91
CA ILE A 102 -14.57 -4.22 15.88
C ILE A 102 -13.19 -4.62 16.39
N GLU A 103 -12.97 -5.91 16.67
CA GLU A 103 -11.69 -6.45 17.16
C GLU A 103 -10.56 -6.29 16.14
N ALA A 104 -10.85 -6.53 14.85
CA ALA A 104 -9.93 -6.30 13.75
C ALA A 104 -9.56 -4.81 13.61
N SER A 105 -10.55 -3.93 13.80
CA SER A 105 -10.36 -2.49 13.76
C SER A 105 -9.54 -1.99 14.95
N ILE A 106 -9.81 -2.49 16.16
CA ILE A 106 -9.02 -2.19 17.37
C ILE A 106 -7.57 -2.62 17.16
N PHE A 107 -7.35 -3.83 16.65
CA PHE A 107 -6.00 -4.32 16.38
C PHE A 107 -5.27 -3.48 15.32
N SER A 108 -5.95 -3.14 14.22
CA SER A 108 -5.37 -2.27 13.18
C SER A 108 -4.97 -0.91 13.74
N ASN A 109 -5.83 -0.30 14.55
CA ASN A 109 -5.54 0.98 15.21
C ASN A 109 -4.38 0.87 16.20
N PHE A 110 -4.26 -0.25 16.90
CA PHE A 110 -3.14 -0.52 17.79
C PHE A 110 -1.81 -0.61 17.02
N VAL A 111 -1.76 -1.35 15.90
CA VAL A 111 -0.58 -1.44 15.03
C VAL A 111 -0.18 -0.06 14.49
N GLU A 112 -1.15 0.73 14.02
CA GLU A 112 -0.88 2.10 13.54
C GLU A 112 -0.43 3.03 14.68
N SER A 113 -0.95 2.84 15.90
CA SER A 113 -0.55 3.62 17.08
C SER A 113 0.91 3.37 17.46
N LEU A 114 1.38 2.12 17.37
CA LEU A 114 2.80 1.79 17.56
C LEU A 114 3.66 2.53 16.53
N TYR A 115 3.31 2.41 15.24
CA TYR A 115 4.05 3.08 14.17
C TYR A 115 4.08 4.60 14.39
N THR A 116 2.91 5.21 14.58
CA THR A 116 2.74 6.66 14.76
C THR A 116 3.51 7.16 15.96
N PHE A 117 3.49 6.42 17.07
CA PHE A 117 4.29 6.73 18.24
C PHE A 117 5.78 6.80 17.85
N PHE A 118 6.37 5.72 17.35
CA PHE A 118 7.79 5.72 17.05
C PHE A 118 8.18 6.71 15.94
N SER A 119 7.41 6.81 14.86
CA SER A 119 7.73 7.66 13.70
C SER A 119 7.59 9.15 13.98
N ALA A 120 6.83 9.55 15.00
CA ALA A 120 6.66 10.96 15.36
C ALA A 120 7.90 11.57 16.03
N SER A 121 9.00 10.83 16.24
CA SER A 121 10.27 11.37 16.71
C SER A 121 11.45 10.58 16.16
N THR A 122 12.42 11.29 15.56
CA THR A 122 13.67 10.69 15.09
C THR A 122 14.45 9.99 16.20
N TYR A 123 14.39 10.50 17.43
CA TYR A 123 14.99 9.87 18.60
C TYR A 123 14.33 8.52 18.95
N ARG A 124 13.00 8.49 19.05
CA ARG A 124 12.26 7.25 19.36
C ARG A 124 12.44 6.22 18.25
N TRP A 125 12.36 6.66 16.99
CA TRP A 125 12.64 5.80 15.85
C TRP A 125 14.05 5.21 15.90
N GLY A 126 15.05 6.04 16.21
CA GLY A 126 16.45 5.62 16.31
C GLY A 126 16.71 4.59 17.41
N ILE A 127 16.07 4.73 18.58
CA ILE A 127 16.16 3.72 19.65
C ILE A 127 15.54 2.40 19.19
N LEU A 128 14.36 2.44 18.58
CA LEU A 128 13.69 1.24 18.08
C LEU A 128 14.54 0.52 17.03
N THR A 129 15.00 1.24 16.00
CA THR A 129 15.78 0.62 14.92
C THR A 129 17.08 0.02 15.44
N LYS A 130 17.77 0.72 16.33
CA LYS A 130 18.99 0.21 16.96
C LYS A 130 18.71 -1.07 17.77
N ALA A 131 17.66 -1.07 18.60
CA ALA A 131 17.30 -2.24 19.39
C ALA A 131 16.93 -3.46 18.52
N LEU A 132 16.29 -3.23 17.36
CA LEU A 132 16.01 -4.29 16.39
C LEU A 132 17.28 -4.81 15.72
N GLU A 133 18.22 -3.93 15.36
CA GLU A 133 19.51 -4.28 14.75
C GLU A 133 20.45 -5.04 15.70
N ASP A 134 20.48 -4.66 16.98
CA ASP A 134 21.35 -5.24 18.01
C ASP A 134 21.03 -6.72 18.31
N THR A 135 19.91 -7.25 17.81
CA THR A 135 19.55 -8.67 17.96
C THR A 135 20.36 -9.63 17.08
N GLY A 136 21.21 -9.11 16.20
CA GLY A 136 22.02 -9.92 15.27
C GLY A 136 21.21 -10.55 14.13
N SER A 137 19.89 -10.33 14.09
CA SER A 137 18.99 -10.74 13.01
C SER A 137 18.41 -9.50 12.33
N LYS A 138 18.25 -9.53 11.00
CA LYS A 138 17.68 -8.41 10.24
C LYS A 138 16.16 -8.38 10.42
N LEU A 139 15.71 -7.94 11.59
CA LEU A 139 14.29 -7.86 11.92
C LEU A 139 13.60 -6.73 11.13
N PRO A 140 12.38 -6.97 10.63
CA PRO A 140 11.57 -5.92 10.00
C PRO A 140 11.20 -4.82 11.01
N THR A 141 11.36 -3.56 10.61
CA THR A 141 10.89 -2.40 11.38
C THR A 141 9.39 -2.20 11.19
N LEU A 142 8.72 -1.60 12.19
CA LEU A 142 7.31 -1.20 12.12
C LEU A 142 6.98 -0.47 10.82
N LYS A 143 5.80 -0.77 10.27
CA LYS A 143 5.30 -0.18 9.03
C LYS A 143 4.00 0.54 9.28
N ARG A 144 3.81 1.64 8.56
CA ARG A 144 2.55 2.36 8.51
C ARG A 144 1.49 1.52 7.82
N LEU A 145 0.27 1.57 8.32
CA LEU A 145 -0.88 1.08 7.57
C LEU A 145 -1.19 2.04 6.42
N SER A 146 -1.46 1.49 5.25
CA SER A 146 -1.90 2.26 4.10
C SER A 146 -3.42 2.28 4.03
N ASP A 147 -3.96 3.48 3.87
CA ASP A 147 -5.40 3.68 3.62
C ASP A 147 -5.82 3.15 2.24
N THR A 148 -4.88 3.14 1.29
CA THR A 148 -5.11 2.77 -0.12
C THR A 148 -4.64 1.36 -0.45
N ARG A 149 -3.72 0.77 0.34
CA ARG A 149 -3.17 -0.58 0.13
C ARG A 149 -3.31 -1.43 1.40
N TRP A 150 -4.42 -2.13 1.50
CA TRP A 150 -4.75 -3.13 2.51
C TRP A 150 -3.62 -4.13 2.74
N SER A 151 -2.94 -4.56 1.67
CA SER A 151 -1.81 -5.48 1.74
C SER A 151 -0.65 -4.99 2.62
N SER A 152 -0.53 -3.68 2.89
CA SER A 152 0.50 -3.15 3.80
C SER A 152 0.35 -3.66 5.24
N ARG A 153 -0.84 -4.16 5.62
CA ARG A 153 -1.08 -4.78 6.92
C ARG A 153 -0.26 -6.05 7.11
N ALA A 154 -0.01 -6.80 6.04
CA ALA A 154 0.83 -8.01 6.10
C ALA A 154 2.24 -7.66 6.61
N ASP A 155 2.88 -6.67 6.00
CA ASP A 155 4.21 -6.21 6.42
C ASP A 155 4.20 -5.61 7.84
N ALA A 156 3.15 -4.85 8.19
CA ALA A 156 3.04 -4.22 9.50
C ALA A 156 2.83 -5.24 10.63
N THR A 157 1.94 -6.22 10.43
CA THR A 157 1.69 -7.29 11.39
C THR A 157 2.89 -8.22 11.51
N LYS A 158 3.57 -8.52 10.41
CA LYS A 158 4.83 -9.28 10.42
C LYS A 158 5.93 -8.57 11.18
N ALA A 159 6.07 -7.26 10.98
CA ALA A 159 7.01 -6.43 11.74
C ALA A 159 6.73 -6.47 13.24
N LEU A 160 5.46 -6.34 13.64
CA LEU A 160 5.05 -6.46 15.03
C LEU A 160 5.32 -7.85 15.59
N LEU A 161 4.97 -8.92 14.87
CA LEU A 161 5.17 -10.30 15.31
C LEU A 161 6.64 -10.60 15.55
N CYS A 162 7.50 -10.31 14.57
CA CYS A 162 8.94 -10.55 14.67
C CYS A 162 9.62 -9.68 15.73
N GLY A 163 9.16 -8.44 15.90
CA GLY A 163 9.75 -7.48 16.84
C GLY A 163 9.07 -7.43 18.21
N PHE A 164 8.06 -8.27 18.49
CA PHE A 164 7.09 -8.04 19.57
C PHE A 164 7.75 -7.75 20.93
N THR A 165 8.65 -8.64 21.37
CA THR A 165 9.35 -8.50 22.66
C THR A 165 10.24 -7.27 22.71
N ILE A 166 10.95 -6.96 21.62
CA ILE A 166 11.89 -5.84 21.54
C ILE A 166 11.13 -4.51 21.55
N ILE A 167 10.07 -4.41 20.73
CA ILE A 167 9.20 -3.24 20.67
C ILE A 167 8.62 -2.96 22.06
N LYS A 168 8.14 -3.99 22.75
CA LYS A 168 7.62 -3.87 24.12
C LYS A 168 8.69 -3.37 25.09
N GLN A 169 9.90 -3.94 25.05
CA GLN A 169 11.00 -3.53 25.92
C GLN A 169 11.37 -2.06 25.68
N VAL A 170 11.49 -1.63 24.43
CA VAL A 170 11.81 -0.24 24.09
C VAL A 170 10.72 0.71 24.58
N LEU A 171 9.44 0.34 24.47
CA LEU A 171 8.34 1.14 25.02
C LEU A 171 8.43 1.22 26.54
N ASP A 172 8.76 0.12 27.22
CA ASP A 172 8.94 0.09 28.67
C ASP A 172 10.09 1.01 29.11
N ASP A 173 11.24 0.93 28.43
CA ASP A 173 12.40 1.80 28.66
C ASP A 173 12.04 3.29 28.48
N ILE A 174 11.29 3.63 27.42
CA ILE A 174 10.82 5.00 27.17
C ILE A 174 9.85 5.45 28.28
N SER A 175 8.96 4.56 28.72
CA SER A 175 7.97 4.89 29.75
C SER A 175 8.60 5.20 31.11
N ASN A 176 9.74 4.56 31.42
CA ASN A 176 10.49 4.73 32.66
C ASN A 176 11.60 5.80 32.57
N ASN A 177 11.83 6.39 31.40
CA ASN A 177 12.89 7.38 31.19
C ASN A 177 12.45 8.78 31.65
N MET A 178 12.95 9.23 32.82
CA MET A 178 12.60 10.52 33.42
C MET A 178 12.98 11.76 32.59
N ASP A 179 13.88 11.63 31.62
CA ASP A 179 14.26 12.71 30.70
C ASP A 179 13.22 12.93 29.59
N GLN A 180 12.31 11.97 29.38
CA GLN A 180 11.20 12.10 28.44
C GLN A 180 10.05 12.91 29.06
N LYS A 181 9.34 13.66 28.20
CA LYS A 181 8.12 14.38 28.56
C LYS A 181 7.09 13.42 29.15
N VAL A 182 6.33 13.88 30.15
CA VAL A 182 5.32 13.07 30.85
C VAL A 182 4.31 12.47 29.87
N GLU A 183 3.89 13.23 28.86
CA GLU A 183 2.93 12.77 27.84
C GLU A 183 3.52 11.63 27.01
N CYS A 184 4.81 11.72 26.65
CA CYS A 184 5.53 10.66 25.92
C CYS A 184 5.60 9.38 26.74
N ARG A 185 5.95 9.50 28.03
CA ARG A 185 6.02 8.36 28.95
C ARG A 185 4.66 7.69 29.14
N ASN A 186 3.61 8.47 29.34
CA ASN A 186 2.26 7.96 29.51
C ASN A 186 1.74 7.26 28.24
N GLN A 187 2.03 7.81 27.05
CA GLN A 187 1.69 7.17 25.78
C GLN A 187 2.45 5.85 25.59
N ALA A 188 3.77 5.82 25.85
CA ALA A 188 4.56 4.59 25.82
C ALA A 188 4.01 3.55 26.80
N TYR A 189 3.74 3.93 28.05
CA TYR A 189 3.19 3.04 29.06
C TYR A 189 1.83 2.46 28.64
N GLY A 190 0.94 3.29 28.07
CA GLY A 190 -0.33 2.83 27.51
C GLY A 190 -0.14 1.75 26.44
N LEU A 191 0.82 1.93 25.53
CA LEU A 191 1.15 0.92 24.52
C LEU A 191 1.75 -0.36 25.14
N VAL A 192 2.56 -0.26 26.21
CA VAL A 192 3.06 -1.42 26.96
C VAL A 192 1.91 -2.22 27.58
N LEU A 193 0.92 -1.54 28.17
CA LEU A 193 -0.26 -2.19 28.73
C LEU A 193 -1.03 -2.95 27.66
N GLU A 194 -1.28 -2.34 26.51
CA GLU A 194 -1.94 -3.00 25.37
C GLU A 194 -1.12 -4.21 24.88
N MET A 195 0.20 -4.10 24.75
CA MET A 195 1.10 -5.21 24.39
C MET A 195 1.17 -6.32 25.45
N SER A 196 0.78 -6.03 26.68
CA SER A 196 0.78 -7.00 27.78
C SER A 196 -0.49 -7.83 27.85
N LYS A 197 -1.55 -7.44 27.12
CA LYS A 197 -2.77 -8.23 26.99
C LYS A 197 -2.50 -9.50 26.19
N LEU A 198 -3.01 -10.63 26.67
CA LEU A 198 -2.89 -11.91 25.97
C LEU A 198 -3.58 -11.83 24.60
N GLU A 199 -4.72 -11.13 24.55
CA GLU A 199 -5.49 -10.87 23.34
C GLU A 199 -4.63 -10.23 22.26
N THR A 200 -3.79 -9.24 22.59
CA THR A 200 -2.90 -8.58 21.61
C THR A 200 -1.91 -9.55 21.01
N GLY A 201 -1.33 -10.45 21.82
CA GLY A 201 -0.43 -11.50 21.33
C GLY A 201 -1.14 -12.48 20.40
N ILE A 202 -2.30 -13.00 20.81
CA ILE A 202 -3.10 -13.95 20.03
C ILE A 202 -3.52 -13.33 18.69
N VAL A 203 -4.04 -12.10 18.73
CA VAL A 203 -4.54 -11.41 17.54
C VAL A 203 -3.39 -11.05 16.59
N THR A 204 -2.20 -10.74 17.11
CA THR A 204 -0.99 -10.55 16.27
C THR A 204 -0.64 -11.81 15.48
N ILE A 205 -0.62 -12.98 16.13
CA ILE A 205 -0.32 -14.26 15.48
C ILE A 205 -1.42 -14.61 14.46
N LEU A 206 -2.68 -14.46 14.85
CA LEU A 206 -3.84 -14.74 14.01
C LEU A 206 -3.80 -13.90 12.73
N TRP A 207 -3.63 -12.59 12.84
CA TRP A 207 -3.61 -11.70 11.66
C TRP A 207 -2.36 -11.91 10.80
N ASN A 208 -1.22 -12.26 11.39
CA ASN A 208 -0.06 -12.64 10.58
C ASN A 208 -0.38 -13.86 9.70
N GLY A 209 -1.01 -14.89 10.27
CA GLY A 209 -1.39 -16.09 9.52
C GLY A 209 -2.50 -15.87 8.49
N ILE A 210 -3.40 -14.89 8.70
CA ILE A 210 -4.44 -14.54 7.72
C ILE A 210 -3.87 -13.73 6.54
N LEU A 211 -2.81 -12.95 6.77
CA LEU A 211 -2.25 -12.00 5.81
C LEU A 211 -1.01 -12.52 5.05
N GLU A 212 -0.44 -13.65 5.46
CA GLU A 212 0.63 -14.39 4.74
C GLU A 212 0.09 -15.33 3.67
#